data_AF-A0A7S2SW15-F1
#
_entry.id   AF-A0A7S2SW15-F1
#
_cell.length_a   1.000
_cell.length_b   1.000
_cell.length_c   1.000
_cell.angle_alpha   90.00
_cell.angle_beta   90.00
_cell.angle_gamma   90.00
#
_symmetry.space_group_name_H-M   'P 1'
#
loop_
_entity.id
_entity.type
_entity.pdbx_description
1 polymer ?
#
loop_
_entity_poly.entity_id
_entity_poly.type
_entity_poly.pdbx_seq_one_letter_code
_entity_poly.pdbx_strand_id
1 'polypeptide(L)'
;HAPPQILEGHMQASLRVEGRQDNIAGVKIPVFRQVEVGEEDREQLGLAGGGRAIQNAREKFGTLIDLVVKLASLQTAFTTIDEALKVTNRRVNALENVTLPRIEGTLAYINKELDELEREDFTRLKKVQEKKAVRLAEEQATRDARLQARLEATGEQANDQGSVMGAFDPSHDEDVVF
;
A
#
# COMPACT_ATOMS: atom_id res chain seq x y z
N HIS A 1 30.61 -78.59 7.32
CA HIS A 1 30.16 -77.34 7.96
C HIS A 1 30.11 -76.28 6.88
N ALA A 2 28.93 -76.02 6.30
CA ALA A 2 28.76 -74.94 5.32
C ALA A 2 28.53 -73.62 6.09
N PRO A 3 29.12 -72.49 5.66
CA PRO A 3 28.90 -71.21 6.31
C PRO A 3 27.44 -70.74 6.11
N PRO A 4 26.83 -70.08 7.10
CA PRO A 4 25.50 -69.52 6.94
C PRO A 4 25.53 -68.41 5.89
N GLN A 5 24.74 -68.57 4.83
CA GLN A 5 24.47 -67.49 3.87
C GLN A 5 23.59 -66.45 4.57
N ILE A 6 24.13 -65.26 4.76
CA ILE A 6 23.37 -64.08 5.16
C ILE A 6 22.67 -63.58 3.90
N LEU A 7 21.35 -63.75 3.85
CA LEU A 7 20.50 -63.10 2.85
C LEU A 7 20.50 -61.59 3.15
N GLU A 8 21.45 -60.86 2.58
CA GLU A 8 21.31 -59.41 2.43
C GLU A 8 20.24 -59.14 1.37
N GLY A 9 18.98 -59.27 1.79
CA GLY A 9 17.86 -58.71 1.05
C GLY A 9 17.94 -57.19 1.14
N HIS A 10 17.99 -56.52 0.00
CA HIS A 10 17.77 -55.08 -0.06
C HIS A 10 16.38 -54.77 0.53
N MET A 11 16.30 -54.42 1.82
CA MET A 11 15.04 -54.07 2.49
C MET A 11 14.48 -52.80 1.87
N GLN A 12 13.63 -52.96 0.86
CA GLN A 12 12.84 -51.84 0.36
C GLN A 12 11.71 -51.57 1.34
N ALA A 13 11.48 -50.29 1.66
CA ALA A 13 10.37 -49.93 2.52
C ALA A 13 9.04 -50.33 1.85
N SER A 14 8.25 -51.16 2.54
CA SER A 14 6.90 -51.56 2.11
C SER A 14 5.94 -50.37 2.03
N LEU A 15 6.22 -49.30 2.77
CA LEU A 15 5.47 -48.05 2.79
C LEU A 15 6.37 -46.85 2.49
N ARG A 16 5.95 -46.00 1.54
CA ARG A 16 6.62 -44.73 1.24
C ARG A 16 5.68 -43.54 1.49
N VAL A 17 6.27 -42.38 1.76
CA VAL A 17 5.55 -41.12 1.90
C VAL A 17 5.95 -40.21 0.74
N GLU A 18 4.97 -39.74 -0.01
CA GLU A 18 5.15 -38.77 -1.08
C GLU A 18 4.78 -37.37 -0.57
N GLY A 19 5.63 -36.39 -0.88
CA GLY A 19 5.37 -34.98 -0.58
C GLY A 19 4.72 -34.29 -1.78
N ARG A 20 3.54 -33.70 -1.56
CA ARG A 20 2.89 -32.78 -2.50
C ARG A 20 2.96 -31.36 -1.95
N GLN A 21 2.95 -30.36 -2.81
CA GLN A 21 2.79 -28.97 -2.40
C GLN A 21 1.37 -28.50 -2.69
N ASP A 22 0.73 -27.90 -1.70
CA ASP A 22 -0.57 -27.24 -1.82
C ASP A 22 -0.40 -25.73 -1.60
N ASN A 23 -1.30 -24.92 -2.13
CA ASN A 23 -1.25 -23.46 -1.98
C ASN A 23 -2.56 -22.96 -1.38
N ILE A 24 -2.49 -22.44 -0.15
CA ILE A 24 -3.63 -21.89 0.57
C ILE A 24 -3.34 -20.44 0.90
N ALA A 25 -4.18 -19.53 0.41
CA ALA A 25 -4.05 -18.08 0.66
C ALA A 25 -2.66 -17.49 0.31
N GLY A 26 -1.99 -18.04 -0.69
CA GLY A 26 -0.66 -17.58 -1.13
C GLY A 26 0.52 -18.18 -0.35
N VAL A 27 0.26 -19.02 0.64
CA VAL A 27 1.27 -19.77 1.39
C VAL A 27 1.35 -21.18 0.82
N LYS A 28 2.55 -21.58 0.38
CA LYS A 28 2.80 -22.92 -0.13
C LYS A 28 3.09 -23.88 1.02
N ILE A 29 2.26 -24.90 1.17
CA ILE A 29 2.27 -25.85 2.28
C ILE A 29 2.65 -27.24 1.76
N PRO A 30 3.58 -27.96 2.40
CA PRO A 30 3.84 -29.35 2.09
C PRO A 30 2.74 -30.24 2.69
N VAL A 31 2.18 -31.12 1.88
CA VAL A 31 1.19 -32.13 2.25
C VAL A 31 1.78 -33.50 2.02
N PHE A 32 1.73 -34.37 3.02
CA PHE A 32 2.26 -35.73 2.93
C PHE A 32 1.16 -36.73 2.60
N ARG A 33 1.42 -37.63 1.66
CA ARG A 33 0.52 -38.73 1.29
C ARG A 33 1.25 -40.06 1.41
N GLN A 34 0.58 -41.04 1.99
CA GLN A 34 1.06 -42.41 2.04
C GLN A 34 0.89 -43.10 0.68
N VAL A 35 1.94 -43.74 0.18
CA VAL A 35 1.96 -44.56 -1.04
C VAL A 35 2.51 -45.94 -0.68
N GLU A 36 1.73 -46.98 -0.94
CA GLU A 36 2.17 -48.38 -0.79
C GLU A 36 2.97 -48.77 -2.05
N VAL A 37 4.25 -49.13 -1.89
CA VAL A 37 5.19 -49.31 -3.02
C VAL A 37 5.69 -50.74 -3.18
N GLY A 38 5.39 -51.65 -2.26
CA GLY A 38 5.89 -53.02 -2.35
C GLY A 38 4.92 -54.07 -1.85
N GLU A 39 4.60 -55.02 -2.73
CA GLU A 39 4.20 -56.38 -2.34
C GLU A 39 5.45 -57.11 -1.85
N GLU A 40 5.50 -57.48 -0.57
CA GLU A 40 6.52 -58.42 -0.08
C GLU A 40 5.87 -59.49 0.82
N ASP A 41 6.19 -60.74 0.46
CA ASP A 41 6.23 -61.98 1.23
C ASP A 41 5.22 -62.10 2.38
N ARG A 42 3.94 -62.02 2.02
CA ARG A 42 2.82 -62.35 2.91
C ARG A 42 2.77 -63.83 3.30
N GLU A 43 3.53 -64.69 2.62
CA GLU A 43 3.32 -66.14 2.66
C GLU A 43 4.10 -66.87 3.77
N GLN A 44 5.18 -66.30 4.32
CA GLN A 44 6.07 -67.06 5.23
C GLN A 44 5.87 -66.81 6.74
N LEU A 45 5.00 -65.88 7.15
CA LEU A 45 4.84 -65.55 8.58
C LEU A 45 3.96 -66.53 9.38
N GLY A 46 3.47 -67.61 8.76
CA GLY A 46 2.29 -68.34 9.24
C GLY A 46 2.44 -69.79 9.69
N LEU A 47 3.63 -70.41 9.66
CA LEU A 47 3.74 -71.85 9.89
C LEU A 47 3.74 -72.29 11.36
N ALA A 48 4.07 -71.41 12.31
CA ALA A 48 4.17 -71.74 13.74
C ALA A 48 3.27 -70.85 14.61
N GLY A 49 1.94 -71.02 14.55
CA GLY A 49 0.95 -70.58 15.54
C GLY A 49 0.75 -69.07 15.81
N GLY A 50 1.75 -68.23 15.55
CA GLY A 50 1.76 -66.79 15.86
C GLY A 50 1.37 -65.87 14.70
N GLY A 51 1.25 -66.39 13.48
CA GLY A 51 1.01 -65.58 12.28
C GLY A 51 -0.23 -64.69 12.36
N ARG A 52 -1.32 -65.16 12.99
CA ARG A 52 -2.57 -64.38 13.15
C ARG A 52 -2.40 -63.17 14.07
N ALA A 53 -1.63 -63.30 15.15
CA ALA A 53 -1.38 -62.19 16.06
C ALA A 53 -0.47 -61.13 15.40
N ILE A 54 0.53 -61.57 14.63
CA ILE A 54 1.44 -60.68 13.92
C ILE A 54 0.71 -59.95 12.79
N GLN A 55 -0.17 -60.63 12.06
CA GLN A 55 -1.01 -60.03 11.01
C GLN A 55 -1.93 -58.94 11.59
N ASN A 56 -2.62 -59.23 12.71
CA ASN A 56 -3.45 -58.23 13.41
C ASN A 56 -2.64 -57.03 13.91
N ALA A 57 -1.42 -57.25 14.41
CA ALA A 57 -0.54 -56.16 14.83
C ALA A 57 -0.14 -55.30 13.63
N ARG A 58 0.24 -55.92 12.50
CA ARG A 58 0.62 -55.23 11.26
C ARG A 58 -0.52 -54.34 10.72
N GLU A 59 -1.75 -54.84 10.72
CA GLU A 59 -2.92 -54.06 10.29
C GLU A 59 -3.13 -52.82 11.15
N LYS A 60 -3.05 -52.97 12.49
CA LYS A 60 -3.14 -51.84 13.42
C LYS A 60 -2.01 -50.84 13.21
N PHE A 61 -0.79 -51.30 13.03
CA PHE A 61 0.35 -50.41 12.73
C PHE A 61 0.20 -49.70 11.38
N GLY A 62 -0.37 -50.34 10.37
CA GLY A 62 -0.70 -49.68 9.10
C GLY A 62 -1.64 -48.49 9.28
N THR A 63 -2.72 -48.68 10.06
CA THR A 63 -3.66 -47.59 10.37
C THR A 63 -3.04 -46.49 11.23
N LEU A 64 -2.14 -46.85 12.17
CA LEU A 64 -1.43 -45.87 12.99
C LEU A 64 -0.51 -45.00 12.14
N ILE A 65 0.22 -45.60 11.19
CA ILE A 65 1.13 -44.86 10.32
C ILE A 65 0.35 -43.88 9.43
N ASP A 66 -0.80 -44.28 8.87
CA ASP A 66 -1.67 -43.37 8.10
C ASP A 66 -2.11 -42.16 8.94
N LEU A 67 -2.51 -42.37 10.19
CA LEU A 67 -2.86 -41.28 11.12
C LEU A 67 -1.68 -40.38 11.44
N VAL A 68 -0.50 -40.95 11.67
CA VAL A 68 0.72 -40.18 11.96
C VAL A 68 1.15 -39.34 10.76
N VAL A 69 1.07 -39.87 9.54
CA VAL A 69 1.38 -39.12 8.31
C VAL A 69 0.41 -37.95 8.13
N LYS A 70 -0.89 -38.16 8.37
CA LYS A 70 -1.90 -37.09 8.35
C LYS A 70 -1.62 -36.02 9.42
N LEU A 71 -1.29 -36.44 10.64
CA LEU A 71 -0.97 -35.53 11.73
C LEU A 71 0.28 -34.70 11.41
N ALA A 72 1.34 -35.34 10.92
CA ALA A 72 2.57 -34.68 10.51
C ALA A 72 2.31 -33.63 9.42
N SER A 73 1.49 -33.98 8.42
CA SER A 73 1.08 -33.04 7.37
C SER A 73 0.37 -31.81 7.93
N LEU A 74 -0.56 -31.99 8.87
CA LEU A 74 -1.29 -30.89 9.48
C LEU A 74 -0.38 -30.03 10.37
N GLN A 75 0.52 -30.65 11.11
CA GLN A 75 1.47 -29.95 11.98
C GLN A 75 2.42 -29.08 11.17
N THR A 76 2.99 -29.59 10.08
CA THR A 76 3.85 -28.80 9.19
C THR A 76 3.09 -27.68 8.50
N ALA A 77 1.83 -27.91 8.12
CA ALA A 77 0.95 -26.86 7.60
C ALA A 77 0.72 -25.75 8.63
N PHE A 78 0.44 -26.11 9.88
CA PHE A 78 0.21 -25.15 10.95
C PHE A 78 1.44 -24.27 11.22
N THR A 79 2.64 -24.87 11.31
CA THR A 79 3.87 -24.10 11.55
C THR A 79 4.20 -23.15 10.41
N THR A 80 4.05 -23.59 9.15
CA THR A 80 4.32 -22.73 7.98
C THR A 80 3.34 -21.57 7.86
N ILE A 81 2.05 -21.80 8.16
CA ILE A 81 1.05 -20.72 8.20
C ILE A 81 1.31 -19.74 9.34
N ASP A 82 1.66 -20.22 10.54
CA ASP A 82 1.95 -19.37 11.70
C ASP A 82 3.12 -18.41 11.42
N GLU A 83 4.17 -18.90 10.76
CA GLU A 83 5.29 -18.06 10.32
C GLU A 83 4.84 -16.98 9.31
N ALA A 84 4.06 -17.37 8.30
CA ALA A 84 3.53 -16.43 7.30
C ALA A 84 2.62 -15.35 7.94
N LEU A 85 1.82 -15.75 8.94
CA LEU A 85 0.97 -14.84 9.70
C LEU A 85 1.81 -13.85 10.51
N LYS A 86 2.86 -14.31 11.21
CA LYS A 86 3.79 -13.43 11.94
C LYS A 86 4.48 -12.42 11.02
N VAL A 87 4.91 -12.83 9.84
CA VAL A 87 5.51 -11.92 8.84
C VAL A 87 4.49 -10.88 8.39
N THR A 88 3.26 -11.30 8.13
CA THR A 88 2.18 -10.40 7.72
C THR A 88 1.85 -9.38 8.81
N ASN A 89 1.70 -9.82 10.07
CA ASN A 89 1.48 -8.93 11.21
C ASN A 89 2.62 -7.92 11.42
N ARG A 90 3.87 -8.35 11.27
CA ARG A 90 5.02 -7.43 11.33
C ARG A 90 4.98 -6.39 10.22
N ARG A 91 4.58 -6.77 9.00
CA ARG A 91 4.41 -5.84 7.87
C ARG A 91 3.29 -4.85 8.11
N VAL A 92 2.14 -5.31 8.60
CA VAL A 92 1.02 -4.43 8.98
C VAL A 92 1.49 -3.42 10.03
N ASN A 93 2.16 -3.87 11.08
CA ASN A 93 2.69 -2.99 12.13
C ASN A 93 3.72 -1.97 11.59
N ALA A 94 4.58 -2.37 10.65
CA ALA A 94 5.53 -1.46 10.02
C ALA A 94 4.85 -0.43 9.11
N LEU A 95 3.76 -0.80 8.45
CA LEU A 95 2.98 0.12 7.64
C LEU A 95 2.26 1.14 8.53
N GLU A 96 1.58 0.68 9.58
CA GLU A 96 0.80 1.53 10.48
C GLU A 96 1.68 2.47 11.32
N ASN A 97 2.77 1.95 11.91
CA ASN A 97 3.53 2.72 12.91
C ASN A 97 4.80 3.38 12.36
N VAL A 98 5.23 3.07 11.13
CA VAL A 98 6.47 3.65 10.56
C VAL A 98 6.21 4.30 9.22
N THR A 99 5.55 3.59 8.30
CA THR A 99 5.45 4.03 6.91
C THR A 99 4.38 5.10 6.76
N LEU A 100 3.19 4.89 7.33
CA LEU A 100 2.08 5.82 7.29
C LEU A 100 2.43 7.16 7.97
N PRO A 101 2.96 7.20 9.21
CA PRO A 101 3.29 8.47 9.86
C PRO A 101 4.39 9.24 9.12
N ARG A 102 5.32 8.53 8.46
CA ARG A 102 6.39 9.17 7.67
C ARG A 102 5.83 9.81 6.40
N ILE A 103 4.86 9.17 5.75
CA ILE A 103 4.20 9.74 4.57
C ILE A 103 3.35 10.94 4.98
N GLU A 104 2.58 10.84 6.07
CA GLU A 104 1.79 11.95 6.61
C GLU A 104 2.65 13.15 6.99
N GLY A 105 3.79 12.93 7.66
CA GLY A 105 4.74 13.99 7.95
C GLY A 105 5.33 14.65 6.70
N THR A 106 5.56 13.87 5.65
CA THR A 106 6.03 14.38 4.35
C THR A 106 4.95 15.22 3.65
N LEU A 107 3.70 14.77 3.67
CA LEU A 107 2.56 15.52 3.14
C LEU A 107 2.36 16.85 3.89
N ALA A 108 2.46 16.84 5.22
CA ALA A 108 2.37 18.04 6.03
C ALA A 108 3.49 19.04 5.70
N TYR A 109 4.71 18.57 5.46
CA TYR A 109 5.81 19.42 5.03
C TYR A 109 5.55 20.05 3.66
N ILE A 110 5.13 19.25 2.67
CA ILE A 110 4.82 19.76 1.32
C ILE A 110 3.72 20.82 1.37
N ASN A 111 2.62 20.55 2.08
CA ASN A 111 1.52 21.52 2.20
C ASN A 111 1.98 22.82 2.87
N LYS A 112 2.79 22.73 3.93
CA LYS A 112 3.32 23.90 4.60
C LYS A 112 4.22 24.74 3.70
N GLU A 113 5.06 24.11 2.88
CA GLU A 113 5.91 24.81 1.91
C GLU A 113 5.08 25.47 0.80
N LEU A 114 4.05 24.77 0.30
CA LEU A 114 3.14 25.35 -0.70
C LEU A 114 2.38 26.56 -0.15
N ASP A 115 1.83 26.47 1.06
CA ASP A 115 1.11 27.57 1.71
C ASP A 115 2.02 28.79 1.94
N GLU A 116 3.29 28.57 2.31
CA GLU A 116 4.25 29.67 2.50
C GLU A 116 4.65 30.32 1.17
N LEU A 117 4.84 29.52 0.10
CA LEU A 117 5.07 30.05 -1.26
C LEU A 117 3.88 30.88 -1.74
N GLU A 118 2.65 30.39 -1.56
CA GLU A 118 1.43 31.14 -1.89
C GLU A 118 1.32 32.45 -1.10
N ARG A 119 1.70 32.42 0.18
CA ARG A 119 1.71 33.63 1.03
C ARG A 119 2.73 34.66 0.58
N GLU A 120 3.93 34.23 0.20
CA GLU A 120 4.97 35.11 -0.35
C GLU A 120 4.49 35.76 -1.65
N ASP A 121 3.92 34.98 -2.56
CA ASP A 121 3.40 35.47 -3.83
C ASP A 121 2.22 36.43 -3.63
N PHE A 122 1.30 36.13 -2.71
CA PHE A 122 0.21 37.03 -2.34
C PHE A 122 0.73 38.38 -1.83
N THR A 123 1.75 38.35 -0.96
CA THR A 123 2.37 39.57 -0.43
C THR A 123 3.09 40.38 -1.52
N ARG A 124 3.74 39.69 -2.47
CA ARG A 124 4.39 40.32 -3.62
C ARG A 124 3.37 41.03 -4.51
N LEU A 125 2.28 40.36 -4.86
CA LEU A 125 1.20 40.91 -5.68
C LEU A 125 0.51 42.11 -4.99
N LYS A 126 0.23 42.00 -3.68
CA LYS A 126 -0.37 43.10 -2.90
C LYS A 126 0.47 44.37 -2.96
N LYS A 127 1.80 44.27 -2.78
CA LYS A 127 2.71 45.43 -2.87
C LYS A 127 2.72 46.07 -4.26
N VAL A 128 2.62 45.26 -5.32
CA VAL A 128 2.56 45.78 -6.70
C VAL A 128 1.25 46.53 -6.93
N GLN A 129 0.13 45.99 -6.45
CA GLN A 129 -1.17 46.66 -6.54
C GLN A 129 -1.19 47.97 -5.73
N GLU A 130 -0.68 47.98 -4.49
CA GLU A 130 -0.57 49.20 -3.67
C GLU A 130 0.27 50.28 -4.39
N LYS A 131 1.43 49.91 -4.95
CA LYS A 131 2.26 50.84 -5.74
C LYS A 131 1.58 51.33 -7.02
N LYS A 132 0.73 50.51 -7.65
CA LYS A 132 -0.06 50.91 -8.83
C LYS A 132 -1.15 51.89 -8.42
N ALA A 133 -1.84 51.63 -7.31
CA ALA A 133 -2.89 52.50 -6.77
C ALA A 133 -2.36 53.88 -6.34
N VAL A 134 -1.23 53.94 -5.64
CA VAL A 134 -0.59 55.23 -5.26
C VAL A 134 -0.24 56.06 -6.49
N ARG A 135 0.38 55.44 -7.51
CA ARG A 135 0.72 56.14 -8.76
C ARG A 135 -0.52 56.66 -9.49
N LEU A 136 -1.59 55.85 -9.54
CA LEU A 136 -2.87 56.27 -10.11
C LEU A 136 -3.48 57.47 -9.37
N ALA A 137 -3.43 57.47 -8.04
CA ALA A 137 -3.92 58.59 -7.22
C ALA A 137 -3.10 59.87 -7.43
N GLU A 138 -1.76 59.76 -7.54
CA GLU A 138 -0.88 60.90 -7.87
C GLU A 138 -1.16 61.45 -9.28
N GLU A 139 -1.34 60.57 -10.27
CA GLU A 139 -1.71 60.96 -11.63
C GLU A 139 -3.10 61.63 -11.69
N GLN A 140 -4.07 61.15 -10.91
CA GLN A 140 -5.39 61.78 -10.80
C GLN A 140 -5.28 63.16 -10.13
N ALA A 141 -4.58 63.27 -8.99
CA ALA A 141 -4.40 64.53 -8.29
C ALA A 141 -3.67 65.58 -9.16
N THR A 142 -2.67 65.17 -9.94
CA THR A 142 -1.97 66.07 -10.88
C THR A 142 -2.85 66.47 -12.08
N ARG A 143 -3.71 65.57 -12.57
CA ARG A 143 -4.71 65.89 -13.61
C ARG A 143 -5.76 66.87 -13.08
N ASP A 144 -6.31 66.62 -11.89
CA ASP A 144 -7.32 67.46 -11.26
C ASP A 144 -6.77 68.85 -10.94
N ALA A 145 -5.54 68.94 -10.41
CA ALA A 145 -4.86 70.21 -10.18
C ALA A 145 -4.61 70.97 -11.49
N ARG A 146 -4.25 70.28 -12.59
CA ARG A 146 -4.11 70.90 -13.92
C ARG A 146 -5.45 71.38 -14.47
N LEU A 147 -6.53 70.64 -14.26
CA LEU A 147 -7.87 71.04 -14.68
C LEU A 147 -8.35 72.26 -13.89
N GLN A 148 -8.15 72.27 -12.57
CA GLN A 148 -8.45 73.42 -11.71
C GLN A 148 -7.64 74.66 -12.11
N ALA A 149 -6.31 74.53 -12.28
CA ALA A 149 -5.47 75.64 -12.73
C ALA A 149 -5.86 76.16 -14.13
N ARG A 150 -6.32 75.27 -15.02
CA ARG A 150 -6.84 75.65 -16.33
C ARG A 150 -8.16 76.41 -16.23
N LEU A 151 -9.08 75.96 -15.38
CA LEU A 151 -10.35 76.62 -15.09
C LEU A 151 -10.15 78.00 -14.44
N GLU A 152 -9.17 78.14 -13.55
CA GLU A 152 -8.81 79.42 -12.92
C GLU A 152 -8.13 80.39 -13.92
N ALA A 153 -7.35 79.87 -14.87
CA ALA A 153 -6.70 80.68 -15.91
C ALA A 153 -7.67 81.13 -17.01
N THR A 154 -8.66 80.31 -17.37
CA THR A 154 -9.83 80.75 -18.16
C THR A 154 -10.84 81.38 -17.21
N GLY A 155 -10.51 82.56 -16.69
CA GLY A 155 -11.47 83.38 -15.95
C GLY A 155 -12.57 83.87 -16.90
N GLU A 156 -13.62 83.07 -17.08
CA GLU A 156 -14.85 83.51 -17.71
C GLU A 156 -16.07 83.05 -16.90
N GLN A 157 -16.88 84.05 -16.58
CA GLN A 157 -18.21 83.95 -16.02
C GLN A 157 -19.08 83.07 -16.93
N ALA A 158 -19.49 81.89 -16.48
CA ALA A 158 -20.58 81.16 -17.11
C ALA A 158 -21.87 81.46 -16.35
N ASN A 159 -22.59 82.49 -16.82
CA ASN A 159 -24.02 82.54 -16.64
C ASN A 159 -24.67 81.78 -17.80
N ASP A 160 -25.57 80.86 -17.42
CA ASP A 160 -26.67 80.28 -18.18
C ASP A 160 -26.45 79.10 -19.17
N GLN A 161 -27.13 78.00 -18.81
CA GLN A 161 -27.78 76.95 -19.61
C GLN A 161 -27.00 76.13 -20.66
N GLY A 162 -26.88 74.82 -20.40
CA GLY A 162 -26.68 73.79 -21.43
C GLY A 162 -25.85 72.59 -21.01
N SER A 163 -26.46 71.62 -20.32
CA SER A 163 -25.84 70.33 -20.00
C SER A 163 -25.73 69.42 -21.23
N VAL A 164 -24.56 69.36 -21.90
CA VAL A 164 -24.19 68.24 -22.78
C VAL A 164 -22.68 67.99 -22.69
N MET A 165 -22.25 67.31 -21.63
CA MET A 165 -21.14 66.34 -21.66
C MET A 165 -21.02 65.72 -20.27
N GLY A 166 -21.95 64.82 -19.96
CA GLY A 166 -21.86 63.95 -18.80
C GLY A 166 -21.38 62.57 -19.23
N ALA A 167 -20.49 62.00 -18.41
CA ALA A 167 -20.09 60.59 -18.35
C ALA A 167 -19.04 60.12 -19.39
N PHE A 168 -17.77 60.39 -19.11
CA PHE A 168 -16.77 59.33 -19.19
C PHE A 168 -16.43 58.93 -17.75
N ASP A 169 -16.99 57.81 -17.31
CA ASP A 169 -16.77 57.21 -16.00
C ASP A 169 -15.62 56.19 -16.14
N PRO A 170 -14.42 56.45 -15.59
CA PRO A 170 -13.29 55.54 -15.69
C PRO A 170 -13.39 54.36 -14.70
N SER A 171 -14.48 54.23 -13.93
CA SER A 171 -14.70 53.09 -13.03
C SER A 171 -15.19 51.82 -13.71
N HIS A 172 -15.37 51.83 -15.04
CA HIS A 172 -15.90 50.70 -15.81
C HIS A 172 -14.85 49.84 -16.56
N ASP A 173 -13.55 50.07 -16.41
CA ASP A 173 -12.55 49.06 -16.77
C ASP A 173 -12.36 48.09 -15.58
N GLU A 174 -13.43 47.37 -15.24
CA GLU A 174 -13.28 46.05 -14.64
C GLU A 174 -12.71 45.12 -15.72
N ASP A 175 -11.38 45.12 -15.85
CA ASP A 175 -10.66 43.99 -16.42
C ASP A 175 -10.93 42.76 -15.53
N VAL A 176 -12.06 42.10 -15.78
CA VAL A 176 -12.28 40.71 -15.39
C VAL A 176 -11.35 39.87 -16.25
N VAL A 177 -10.21 39.48 -15.67
CA VAL A 177 -9.40 38.39 -16.20
C VAL A 177 -9.03 37.46 -15.05
N PHE A 178 -9.42 36.20 -15.21
CA PHE A 178 -9.11 35.05 -14.36
C PHE A 178 -7.61 34.91 -14.08
#